data_AF-A0A416XIS8-F1
#
_entry.id   AF-A0A416XIS8-F1
#
_cell.length_a   1.000
_cell.length_b   1.000
_cell.length_c   1.000
_cell.angle_alpha   90.00
_cell.angle_beta   90.00
_cell.angle_gamma   90.00
#
_symmetry.space_group_name_H-M   'P 1'
#
loop_
_entity.id
_entity.type
_entity.pdbx_description
1 polymer ?
#
loop_
_entity_poly.entity_id
_entity_poly.type
_entity_poly.pdbx_seq_one_letter_code
_entity_poly.pdbx_strand_id
1 'polypeptide(L)'
;MTGNSKDSKILAYKDMINQLNKTISTQTELIQSLQKTLEADRLEKENLRQQIEYLTKKLFGTSSEKRKDIDGQLNLFDEAGQEADPTWEQELPDDITVPEHKRKARRTHADLFKNVPSCDEIISLPEEERNCPTCGTQMECIGKEFVRHEFRFTPAKGKVVNIYRETYKCPECAISEEHPDDQTFVKAPVQEALIPESYASESVVG
;
A
#
# COMPACT_ATOMS: atom_id res chain seq x y z
N MET A 1 -43.25 68.94 31.48
CA MET A 1 -42.10 68.74 30.55
C MET A 1 -41.73 67.26 30.46
N THR A 2 -42.57 66.41 29.85
CA THR A 2 -42.41 64.92 29.87
C THR A 2 -42.37 64.27 28.49
N GLY A 3 -42.49 65.03 27.39
CA GLY A 3 -42.45 64.48 26.01
C GLY A 3 -41.09 63.92 25.61
N ASN A 4 -40.01 64.62 25.97
CA ASN A 4 -38.66 64.33 25.45
C ASN A 4 -38.09 62.96 25.85
N SER A 5 -38.46 62.42 27.02
CA SER A 5 -37.96 61.12 27.51
C SER A 5 -38.63 59.93 26.82
N LYS A 6 -39.89 60.07 26.40
CA LYS A 6 -40.61 59.02 25.66
C LYS A 6 -40.12 58.94 24.22
N ASP A 7 -39.89 60.09 23.59
CA ASP A 7 -39.41 60.16 22.20
C ASP A 7 -37.98 59.60 22.06
N SER A 8 -37.11 59.86 23.05
CA SER A 8 -35.76 59.27 23.09
C SER A 8 -35.78 57.73 23.22
N LYS A 9 -36.71 57.17 24.02
CA LYS A 9 -36.89 55.71 24.13
C LYS A 9 -37.41 55.10 22.82
N ILE A 10 -38.33 55.77 22.15
CA ILE A 10 -38.86 55.33 20.85
C ILE A 10 -37.74 55.29 19.80
N LEU A 11 -36.86 56.29 19.79
CA LEU A 11 -35.72 56.34 18.87
C LEU A 11 -34.75 55.18 19.12
N ALA A 12 -34.42 54.89 20.38
CA ALA A 12 -33.56 53.77 20.75
C ALA A 12 -34.16 52.40 20.36
N TYR A 13 -35.48 52.21 20.55
CA TYR A 13 -36.14 50.99 20.09
C TYR A 13 -36.15 50.86 18.57
N LYS A 14 -36.31 51.97 17.85
CA LYS A 14 -36.24 51.97 16.38
C LYS A 14 -34.85 51.59 15.88
N ASP A 15 -33.80 52.11 16.51
CA ASP A 15 -32.42 51.74 16.18
C ASP A 15 -32.14 50.27 16.48
N MET A 16 -32.63 49.75 17.61
CA MET A 16 -32.52 48.33 17.94
C MET A 16 -33.26 47.43 16.94
N ILE A 17 -34.47 47.82 16.50
CA ILE A 17 -35.22 47.09 15.46
C ILE A 17 -34.46 47.11 14.13
N ASN A 18 -33.89 48.24 13.73
CA ASN A 18 -33.08 48.34 12.52
C ASN A 18 -31.84 47.43 12.59
N GLN A 19 -31.19 47.37 13.76
CA GLN A 19 -30.04 46.53 14.00
C GLN A 19 -30.41 45.04 13.94
N LEU A 20 -31.53 44.65 14.56
CA LEU A 20 -32.07 43.29 14.48
C LEU A 20 -32.42 42.90 13.04
N ASN A 21 -33.08 43.78 12.28
CA ASN A 21 -33.41 43.52 10.87
C ASN A 21 -32.16 43.33 10.01
N LYS A 22 -31.09 44.10 10.26
CA LYS A 22 -29.80 43.91 9.60
C LYS A 22 -29.20 42.54 9.93
N THR A 23 -29.20 42.15 11.21
CA THR A 23 -28.69 40.83 11.63
C THR A 23 -29.50 39.68 11.05
N ILE A 24 -30.84 39.82 10.96
CA ILE A 24 -31.70 38.82 10.32
C ILE A 24 -31.38 38.72 8.83
N SER A 25 -31.14 39.85 8.14
CA SER A 25 -30.73 39.84 6.72
C SER A 25 -29.40 39.10 6.53
N THR A 26 -28.38 39.43 7.32
CA THR A 26 -27.08 38.77 7.18
C THR A 26 -27.14 37.28 7.53
N GLN A 27 -27.93 36.90 8.54
CA GLN A 27 -28.15 35.49 8.89
C GLN A 27 -28.90 34.75 7.79
N THR A 28 -29.92 35.35 7.18
CA THR A 28 -30.66 34.71 6.08
C THR A 28 -29.80 34.53 4.83
N GLU A 29 -28.97 35.51 4.49
CA GLU A 29 -27.96 35.38 3.42
C GLU A 29 -26.95 34.26 3.71
N LEU A 30 -26.45 34.18 4.95
CA LEU A 30 -25.55 33.11 5.37
C LEU A 30 -26.22 31.74 5.26
N ILE A 31 -27.45 31.59 5.75
CA ILE A 31 -28.22 30.33 5.66
C ILE A 31 -28.39 29.92 4.20
N GLN A 32 -28.75 30.85 3.30
CA GLN A 32 -28.88 30.56 1.87
C GLN A 32 -27.55 30.10 1.26
N SER A 33 -26.44 30.75 1.62
CA SER A 33 -25.11 30.35 1.14
C SER A 33 -24.74 28.94 1.61
N LEU A 34 -25.00 28.61 2.87
CA LEU A 34 -24.73 27.29 3.44
C LEU A 34 -25.62 26.20 2.82
N GLN A 35 -26.89 26.50 2.57
CA GLN A 35 -27.80 25.59 1.87
C GLN A 35 -27.29 25.28 0.46
N LYS A 36 -26.84 26.28 -0.28
CA LYS A 36 -26.28 26.10 -1.62
C LYS A 36 -25.02 25.23 -1.62
N THR A 37 -24.13 25.42 -0.64
CA THR A 37 -22.94 24.58 -0.48
C THR A 37 -23.31 23.14 -0.15
N LEU A 38 -24.27 22.92 0.77
CA LEU A 38 -24.74 21.58 1.11
C LEU A 38 -25.37 20.84 -0.09
N GLU A 39 -26.09 21.55 -0.95
CA GLU A 39 -26.64 20.99 -2.18
C GLU A 39 -25.54 20.59 -3.17
N ALA A 40 -24.51 21.45 -3.35
CA ALA A 40 -23.36 21.15 -4.19
C ALA A 40 -22.59 19.91 -3.69
N ASP A 41 -22.30 19.83 -2.39
CA ASP A 41 -21.62 18.69 -1.78
C ASP A 41 -22.42 17.39 -1.91
N ARG A 42 -23.75 17.47 -1.82
CA ARG A 42 -24.64 16.30 -2.02
C ARG A 42 -24.57 15.80 -3.46
N LEU A 43 -24.58 16.71 -4.43
CA LEU A 43 -24.46 16.37 -5.85
C LEU A 43 -23.09 15.73 -6.15
N GLU A 44 -22.02 16.28 -5.58
CA GLU A 44 -20.68 15.73 -5.75
C GLU A 44 -20.56 14.32 -5.15
N LYS A 45 -21.08 14.11 -3.94
CA LYS A 45 -21.12 12.79 -3.30
C LYS A 45 -21.88 11.77 -4.13
N GLU A 46 -23.00 12.16 -4.73
CA GLU A 46 -23.77 11.26 -5.59
C GLU A 46 -23.00 10.90 -6.86
N ASN A 47 -22.35 11.88 -7.50
CA ASN A 47 -21.52 11.64 -8.67
C ASN A 47 -20.34 10.68 -8.34
N LEU A 48 -19.66 10.91 -7.21
CA LEU A 48 -18.58 10.03 -6.77
C LEU A 48 -19.07 8.60 -6.47
N ARG A 49 -20.25 8.45 -5.86
CA ARG A 49 -20.88 7.14 -5.63
C ARG A 49 -21.14 6.40 -6.95
N GLN A 50 -21.69 7.10 -7.95
CA GLN A 50 -21.93 6.52 -9.27
C GLN A 50 -20.63 6.11 -9.98
N GLN A 51 -19.57 6.92 -9.87
CA GLN A 51 -18.25 6.56 -10.41
C GLN A 51 -17.67 5.32 -9.72
N ILE A 52 -17.77 5.24 -8.38
CA ILE A 52 -17.32 4.07 -7.62
C ILE A 52 -18.11 2.83 -8.04
N GLU A 53 -19.44 2.92 -8.17
CA GLU A 53 -20.27 1.81 -8.61
C GLU A 53 -19.90 1.35 -10.02
N TYR A 54 -19.73 2.28 -10.96
CA TYR A 54 -19.29 1.99 -12.32
C TYR A 54 -17.94 1.27 -12.35
N LEU A 55 -16.94 1.78 -11.63
CA LEU A 55 -15.60 1.19 -11.58
C LEU A 55 -15.61 -0.17 -10.88
N THR A 56 -16.38 -0.31 -9.80
CA THR A 56 -16.54 -1.58 -9.08
C THR A 56 -17.16 -2.63 -9.99
N LYS A 57 -18.21 -2.27 -10.72
CA LYS A 57 -18.84 -3.14 -11.72
C LYS A 57 -17.90 -3.47 -12.89
N LYS A 58 -17.03 -2.53 -13.29
CA LYS A 58 -16.06 -2.77 -14.36
C LYS A 58 -14.92 -3.70 -13.94
N LEU A 59 -14.45 -3.58 -12.69
CA LEU A 59 -13.34 -4.38 -12.15
C LEU A 59 -13.78 -5.77 -11.68
N PHE A 60 -14.94 -5.84 -11.03
CA PHE A 60 -15.42 -7.05 -10.34
C PHE A 60 -16.75 -7.57 -10.86
N GLY A 61 -17.44 -6.83 -11.73
CA GLY A 61 -18.64 -7.35 -12.39
C GLY A 61 -18.26 -8.42 -13.40
N THR A 62 -19.16 -9.38 -13.59
CA THR A 62 -19.02 -10.37 -14.65
C THR A 62 -19.04 -9.64 -15.99
N SER A 63 -17.89 -9.59 -16.67
CA SER A 63 -17.81 -9.21 -18.08
C SER A 63 -18.47 -10.30 -18.90
N SER A 64 -19.80 -10.34 -18.88
CA SER A 64 -20.57 -11.21 -19.73
C SER A 64 -20.37 -10.70 -21.16
N GLU A 65 -19.71 -11.48 -22.01
CA GLU A 65 -19.66 -11.26 -23.46
C GLU A 65 -21.06 -11.36 -24.11
N LYS A 66 -22.10 -11.72 -23.34
CA LYS A 66 -23.51 -11.57 -23.74
C LYS A 66 -23.82 -10.09 -23.89
N ARG A 67 -23.57 -9.57 -25.09
CA ARG A 67 -24.06 -8.26 -25.53
C ARG A 67 -25.58 -8.29 -25.42
N LYS A 68 -26.15 -7.28 -24.77
CA LYS A 68 -27.59 -7.06 -24.85
C LYS A 68 -27.92 -6.82 -26.32
N ASP A 69 -28.93 -7.53 -26.80
CA ASP A 69 -29.42 -7.46 -28.17
C ASP A 69 -29.57 -5.99 -28.60
N ILE A 70 -28.74 -5.58 -29.56
CA ILE A 70 -28.73 -4.22 -30.09
C ILE A 70 -29.66 -4.26 -31.30
N ASP A 71 -30.72 -3.46 -31.27
CA ASP A 71 -31.73 -3.42 -32.34
C ASP A 71 -31.06 -3.24 -33.72
N GLY A 72 -31.16 -4.27 -34.57
CA GLY A 72 -30.60 -4.32 -35.92
C GLY A 72 -29.33 -5.17 -36.12
N GLN A 73 -28.72 -5.74 -35.08
CA GLN A 73 -27.56 -6.64 -35.23
C GLN A 73 -27.98 -8.11 -35.05
N LEU A 74 -27.94 -8.92 -36.12
CA LEU A 74 -28.15 -10.37 -36.03
C LEU A 74 -27.00 -11.02 -35.25
N ASN A 75 -27.31 -11.69 -34.13
CA ASN A 75 -26.36 -12.42 -33.33
C ASN A 75 -25.95 -13.72 -34.05
N LEU A 76 -24.71 -13.77 -34.54
CA LEU A 76 -24.18 -14.88 -35.35
C LEU A 76 -23.94 -16.18 -34.57
N PHE A 77 -24.10 -16.17 -33.24
CA PHE A 77 -23.71 -17.28 -32.34
C PHE A 77 -24.82 -17.66 -31.33
N ASP A 78 -26.10 -17.44 -31.66
CA ASP A 78 -27.23 -17.75 -30.77
C ASP A 78 -27.65 -19.24 -30.77
N GLU A 79 -27.07 -20.07 -31.65
CA GLU A 79 -27.43 -21.50 -31.74
C GLU A 79 -27.02 -22.30 -30.49
N ALA A 80 -25.90 -21.94 -29.84
CA ALA A 80 -25.41 -22.66 -28.67
C ALA A 80 -26.30 -22.51 -27.41
N GLY A 81 -27.13 -21.45 -27.36
CA GLY A 81 -28.10 -21.25 -26.27
C GLY A 81 -29.45 -21.92 -26.51
N GLN A 82 -29.81 -22.17 -27.78
CA GLN A 82 -31.10 -22.77 -28.15
C GLN A 82 -31.10 -24.30 -28.03
N GLU A 83 -29.93 -24.95 -28.15
CA GLU A 83 -29.78 -26.41 -27.96
C GLU A 83 -29.61 -26.83 -26.48
N ALA A 84 -29.51 -25.87 -25.56
CA ALA A 84 -29.49 -26.17 -24.14
C ALA A 84 -30.89 -26.60 -23.68
N ASP A 85 -31.10 -27.91 -23.48
CA ASP A 85 -32.35 -28.51 -23.01
C ASP A 85 -32.79 -27.87 -21.68
N PRO A 86 -33.87 -27.05 -21.61
CA PRO A 86 -34.25 -26.29 -20.41
C PRO A 86 -34.47 -27.13 -19.14
N THR A 87 -34.51 -28.46 -19.28
CA THR A 87 -34.43 -29.41 -18.17
C THR A 87 -33.11 -29.32 -17.39
N TRP A 88 -31.99 -28.96 -18.03
CA TRP A 88 -30.67 -28.83 -17.40
C TRP A 88 -30.64 -27.75 -16.31
N GLU A 89 -31.46 -26.71 -16.46
CA GLU A 89 -31.51 -25.56 -15.57
C GLU A 89 -32.37 -25.82 -14.32
N GLN A 90 -33.25 -26.84 -14.37
CA GLN A 90 -34.03 -27.30 -13.22
C GLN A 90 -33.31 -28.32 -12.33
N GLU A 91 -32.24 -28.97 -12.83
CA GLU A 91 -31.48 -29.98 -12.10
C GLU A 91 -30.16 -29.47 -11.48
N LEU A 92 -29.91 -28.17 -11.50
CA LEU A 92 -28.81 -27.59 -10.73
C LEU A 92 -29.27 -27.41 -9.28
N PRO A 93 -28.68 -28.11 -8.29
CA PRO A 93 -28.93 -27.78 -6.90
C PRO A 93 -28.52 -26.33 -6.64
N ASP A 94 -29.38 -25.55 -5.98
CA ASP A 94 -29.16 -24.14 -5.62
C ASP A 94 -27.89 -23.91 -4.78
N ASP A 95 -27.29 -24.97 -4.24
CA ASP A 95 -26.09 -24.93 -3.41
C ASP A 95 -25.06 -25.95 -3.91
N ILE A 96 -24.29 -25.56 -4.92
CA ILE A 96 -23.00 -26.22 -5.20
C ILE A 96 -22.06 -25.78 -4.09
N THR A 97 -22.03 -26.55 -2.99
CA THR A 97 -21.05 -26.36 -1.93
C THR A 97 -19.66 -26.68 -2.48
N VAL A 98 -19.00 -25.67 -3.05
CA VAL A 98 -17.61 -25.77 -3.49
C VAL A 98 -16.76 -26.03 -2.25
N PRO A 99 -16.14 -27.21 -2.10
CA PRO A 99 -15.31 -27.48 -0.94
C PRO A 99 -14.18 -26.46 -0.90
N GLU A 100 -13.97 -25.85 0.28
CA GLU A 100 -12.95 -24.84 0.47
C GLU A 100 -11.60 -25.36 -0.05
N HIS A 101 -11.08 -24.70 -1.08
CA HIS A 101 -9.76 -25.03 -1.62
C HIS A 101 -8.71 -24.71 -0.55
N LYS A 102 -8.31 -25.72 0.22
CA LYS A 102 -7.15 -25.63 1.11
C LYS A 102 -5.92 -25.34 0.26
N ARG A 103 -5.47 -24.08 0.28
CA ARG A 103 -4.24 -23.67 -0.39
C ARG A 103 -3.11 -24.54 0.15
N LYS A 104 -2.38 -25.22 -0.75
CA LYS A 104 -1.16 -25.92 -0.37
C LYS A 104 -0.23 -24.90 0.30
N ALA A 105 0.35 -25.26 1.44
CA ALA A 105 1.34 -24.43 2.10
C ALA A 105 2.43 -24.05 1.09
N ARG A 106 2.85 -22.77 1.11
CA ARG A 106 3.96 -22.31 0.28
C ARG A 106 5.17 -23.18 0.61
N ARG A 107 5.84 -23.71 -0.43
CA ARG A 107 7.07 -24.48 -0.25
C ARG A 107 8.10 -23.61 0.46
N THR A 108 8.74 -24.17 1.48
CA THR A 108 9.76 -23.48 2.27
C THR A 108 11.06 -23.38 1.47
N HIS A 109 11.95 -22.44 1.80
CA HIS A 109 13.29 -22.35 1.18
C HIS A 109 14.03 -23.70 1.19
N ALA A 110 13.97 -24.39 2.34
CA ALA A 110 14.53 -25.73 2.50
C ALA A 110 13.92 -26.75 1.53
N ASP A 111 12.64 -26.62 1.14
CA ASP A 111 11.98 -27.49 0.17
C ASP A 111 12.38 -27.19 -1.27
N LEU A 112 12.63 -25.92 -1.60
CA LEU A 112 13.03 -25.50 -2.94
C LEU A 112 14.47 -25.94 -3.28
N PHE A 113 15.37 -25.97 -2.29
CA PHE A 113 16.79 -26.18 -2.51
C PHE A 113 17.34 -27.52 -1.96
N LYS A 114 16.50 -28.51 -1.63
CA LYS A 114 16.93 -29.82 -1.06
C LYS A 114 18.05 -30.52 -1.84
N ASN A 115 18.05 -30.39 -3.16
CA ASN A 115 18.98 -31.08 -4.05
C ASN A 115 20.02 -30.15 -4.70
N VAL A 116 20.12 -28.90 -4.24
CA VAL A 116 21.03 -27.90 -4.80
C VAL A 116 22.19 -27.68 -3.83
N PRO A 117 23.45 -27.68 -4.30
CA PRO A 117 24.59 -27.41 -3.44
C PRO A 117 24.52 -25.98 -2.88
N SER A 118 24.68 -25.83 -1.56
CA SER A 118 24.77 -24.55 -0.87
C SER A 118 26.22 -24.17 -0.56
N CYS A 119 26.57 -22.89 -0.66
CA CYS A 119 27.87 -22.34 -0.32
C CYS A 119 27.68 -21.07 0.52
N ASP A 120 28.47 -20.91 1.58
CA ASP A 120 28.44 -19.70 2.40
C ASP A 120 29.50 -18.71 1.91
N GLU A 121 29.10 -17.48 1.64
CA GLU A 121 29.97 -16.40 1.20
C GLU A 121 29.94 -15.29 2.25
N ILE A 122 31.12 -14.96 2.77
CA ILE A 122 31.27 -14.04 3.89
C ILE A 122 31.98 -12.80 3.38
N ILE A 123 31.27 -11.67 3.43
CA ILE A 123 31.77 -10.39 2.99
C ILE A 123 32.38 -9.68 4.20
N SER A 124 33.70 -9.52 4.16
CA SER A 124 34.52 -8.85 5.17
C SER A 124 34.87 -7.42 4.72
N LEU A 125 35.18 -6.54 5.66
CA LEU A 125 35.71 -5.21 5.32
C LEU A 125 37.13 -5.33 4.78
N PRO A 126 37.51 -4.53 3.76
CA PRO A 126 38.88 -4.47 3.29
C PRO A 126 39.79 -3.89 4.39
N GLU A 127 41.06 -4.31 4.41
CA GLU A 127 42.00 -3.98 5.49
C GLU A 127 42.17 -2.46 5.70
N GLU A 128 42.08 -1.68 4.63
CA GLU A 128 42.18 -0.22 4.67
C GLU A 128 41.02 0.46 5.44
N GLU A 129 39.84 -0.16 5.40
CA GLU A 129 38.62 0.34 6.08
C GLU A 129 38.41 -0.33 7.45
N ARG A 130 39.31 -1.23 7.87
CA ARG A 130 39.29 -1.84 9.22
C ARG A 130 39.83 -0.91 10.31
N ASN A 131 40.10 0.35 10.00
CA ASN A 131 40.57 1.33 10.97
C ASN A 131 39.38 2.18 11.44
N CYS A 132 39.26 2.37 12.75
CA CYS A 132 38.20 3.20 13.31
C CYS A 132 38.36 4.66 12.85
N PRO A 133 37.31 5.32 12.32
CA PRO A 133 37.40 6.71 11.86
C PRO A 133 37.63 7.71 13.01
N THR A 134 37.37 7.30 14.27
CA THR A 134 37.47 8.17 15.44
C THR A 134 38.85 8.11 16.12
N CYS A 135 39.40 6.91 16.30
CA CYS A 135 40.66 6.70 17.05
C CYS A 135 41.80 6.09 16.22
N GLY A 136 41.53 5.66 14.99
CA GLY A 136 42.54 5.03 14.12
C GLY A 136 42.95 3.61 14.52
N THR A 137 42.39 3.05 15.60
CA THR A 137 42.67 1.67 16.03
C THR A 137 42.05 0.65 15.08
N GLN A 138 42.75 -0.47 14.86
CA GLN A 138 42.24 -1.60 14.10
C GLN A 138 41.00 -2.19 14.78
N MET A 139 39.92 -2.36 14.02
CA MET A 139 38.63 -2.87 14.48
C MET A 139 38.63 -4.40 14.51
N GLU A 140 37.95 -4.97 15.50
CA GLU A 140 37.80 -6.42 15.66
C GLU A 140 36.46 -6.90 15.09
N CYS A 141 36.47 -8.06 14.43
CA CYS A 141 35.27 -8.71 13.94
C CYS A 141 34.49 -9.33 15.12
N ILE A 142 33.26 -8.87 15.34
CA ILE A 142 32.39 -9.34 16.42
C ILE A 142 31.61 -10.57 15.99
N GLY A 143 31.12 -10.56 14.75
CA GLY A 143 30.18 -11.56 14.29
C GLY A 143 29.74 -11.40 12.85
N LYS A 144 29.00 -12.41 12.40
CA LYS A 144 28.48 -12.53 11.03
C LYS A 144 26.96 -12.42 11.06
N GLU A 145 26.41 -11.54 10.23
CA GLU A 145 24.97 -11.34 10.06
C GLU A 145 24.54 -11.93 8.71
N PHE A 146 23.47 -12.72 8.71
CA PHE A 146 22.89 -13.27 7.49
C PHE A 146 22.14 -12.18 6.72
N VAL A 147 22.45 -12.03 5.43
CA VAL A 147 21.84 -11.01 4.58
C VAL A 147 20.73 -11.60 3.72
N ARG A 148 21.05 -12.60 2.89
CA ARG A 148 20.11 -13.20 1.93
C ARG A 148 20.66 -14.49 1.31
N HIS A 149 19.76 -15.20 0.62
CA HIS A 149 20.08 -16.33 -0.26
C HIS A 149 20.10 -15.87 -1.73
N GLU A 150 21.15 -16.19 -2.47
CA GLU A 150 21.24 -15.97 -3.91
C GLU A 150 21.43 -17.27 -4.65
N PHE A 151 20.65 -17.52 -5.70
CA PHE A 151 20.91 -18.63 -6.60
C PHE A 151 21.87 -18.16 -7.69
N ARG A 152 23.07 -18.74 -7.73
CA ARG A 152 24.04 -18.50 -8.81
C ARG A 152 24.00 -19.65 -9.81
N PHE A 153 23.82 -19.29 -11.07
CA PHE A 153 23.79 -20.24 -12.16
C PHE A 153 25.13 -20.20 -12.90
N THR A 154 25.82 -21.33 -12.94
CA THR A 154 26.87 -21.58 -13.93
C THR A 154 26.34 -22.56 -14.97
N PRO A 155 26.79 -22.49 -16.24
CA PRO A 155 26.31 -23.41 -17.26
C PRO A 155 26.39 -24.87 -16.79
N ALA A 156 25.24 -25.55 -16.78
CA ALA A 156 25.01 -26.92 -16.29
C ALA A 156 25.02 -27.15 -14.76
N LYS A 157 25.21 -26.12 -13.90
CA LYS A 157 25.16 -26.27 -12.44
C LYS A 157 24.56 -25.04 -11.74
N GLY A 158 23.56 -25.27 -10.90
CA GLY A 158 23.06 -24.25 -9.97
C GLY A 158 23.66 -24.41 -8.59
N LYS A 159 23.97 -23.31 -7.90
CA LYS A 159 24.34 -23.31 -6.49
C LYS A 159 23.58 -22.23 -5.72
N VAL A 160 23.22 -22.52 -4.48
CA VAL A 160 22.70 -21.51 -3.55
C VAL A 160 23.87 -20.90 -2.81
N VAL A 161 23.97 -19.58 -2.80
CA VAL A 161 24.98 -18.81 -2.07
C VAL A 161 24.28 -18.10 -0.91
N ASN A 162 24.66 -18.45 0.31
CA ASN A 162 24.21 -17.79 1.53
C ASN A 162 25.17 -16.64 1.81
N ILE A 163 24.69 -15.40 1.67
CA ILE A 163 25.52 -14.21 1.86
C ILE A 163 25.47 -13.78 3.32
N TYR A 164 26.63 -13.71 3.95
CA TYR A 164 26.85 -13.18 5.29
C TYR A 164 27.70 -11.93 5.22
N ARG A 165 27.43 -10.96 6.10
CA ARG A 165 28.28 -9.78 6.30
C ARG A 165 28.92 -9.80 7.67
N GLU A 166 30.18 -9.43 7.74
CA GLU A 166 30.86 -9.26 9.03
C GLU A 166 30.57 -7.87 9.61
N THR A 167 30.41 -7.84 10.94
CA THR A 167 30.25 -6.61 11.72
C THR A 167 31.47 -6.43 12.60
N TYR A 168 32.00 -5.22 12.61
CA TYR A 168 33.23 -4.84 13.29
C TYR A 168 32.94 -3.80 14.37
N LYS A 169 33.73 -3.84 15.45
CA LYS A 169 33.70 -2.84 16.53
C LYS A 169 35.11 -2.41 16.86
N CYS A 170 35.25 -1.14 17.22
CA CYS A 170 36.49 -0.64 17.76
C CYS A 170 36.62 -1.07 19.24
N PRO A 171 37.68 -1.79 19.62
CA PRO A 171 37.87 -2.22 21.01
C PRO A 171 38.12 -1.04 21.97
N GLU A 172 38.76 0.03 21.52
CA GLU A 172 39.06 1.21 22.37
C GLU A 172 37.82 2.06 22.64
N CYS A 173 37.05 2.40 21.59
CA CYS A 173 35.79 3.15 21.73
C CYS A 173 34.69 2.32 22.43
N ALA A 174 34.85 1.01 22.52
CA ALA A 174 33.96 0.14 23.28
C ALA A 174 34.10 0.31 24.80
N ILE A 175 35.29 0.70 25.25
CA ILE A 175 35.70 0.70 26.67
C ILE A 175 35.62 2.10 27.27
N SER A 176 35.76 3.16 26.46
CA SER A 176 35.66 4.55 26.93
C SER A 176 34.23 4.90 27.39
N GLU A 177 34.07 5.20 28.68
CA GLU A 177 32.79 5.60 29.31
C GLU A 177 32.35 7.04 28.97
N GLU A 178 33.14 7.79 28.20
CA GLU A 178 32.90 9.23 27.98
C GLU A 178 31.70 9.52 27.07
N HIS A 179 31.30 8.60 26.17
CA HIS A 179 30.13 8.74 25.29
C HIS A 179 29.45 7.39 24.98
N PRO A 180 28.40 6.97 25.72
CA PRO A 180 27.72 5.68 25.50
C PRO A 180 26.98 5.57 24.15
N ASP A 181 26.73 6.70 23.48
CA ASP A 181 25.97 6.76 22.22
C ASP A 181 26.84 6.56 20.96
N ASP A 182 28.17 6.56 21.09
CA ASP A 182 29.13 6.50 19.97
C ASP A 182 29.71 5.10 19.72
N GLN A 183 29.10 4.04 20.27
CA GLN A 183 29.43 2.66 19.92
C GLN A 183 28.99 2.35 18.49
N THR A 184 29.81 2.78 17.53
CA THR A 184 29.57 2.63 16.10
C THR A 184 29.98 1.23 15.66
N PHE A 185 28.98 0.41 15.35
CA PHE A 185 29.18 -0.87 14.67
C PHE A 185 29.34 -0.59 13.17
N VAL A 186 30.50 -0.93 12.62
CA VAL A 186 30.75 -0.81 11.17
C VAL A 186 30.44 -2.15 10.54
N LYS A 187 29.54 -2.16 9.55
CA LYS A 187 29.15 -3.36 8.82
C LYS A 187 29.83 -3.37 7.45
N ALA A 188 30.25 -4.55 7.00
CA ALA A 188 30.83 -4.67 5.67
C ALA A 188 29.82 -4.25 4.58
N PRO A 189 30.26 -3.49 3.55
CA PRO A 189 29.39 -3.10 2.46
C PRO A 189 29.02 -4.33 1.64
N VAL A 190 27.72 -4.58 1.48
CA VAL A 190 27.18 -5.69 0.67
C VAL A 190 26.42 -5.09 -0.50
N GLN A 191 26.64 -5.61 -1.70
CA GLN A 191 25.87 -5.22 -2.88
C GLN A 191 24.38 -5.49 -2.65
N GLU A 192 23.51 -4.58 -3.09
CA GLU A 192 22.06 -4.78 -3.01
C GLU A 192 21.60 -5.92 -3.91
N ALA A 193 20.49 -6.57 -3.55
CA ALA A 193 19.92 -7.62 -4.37
C ALA A 193 19.34 -7.01 -5.66
N LEU A 194 19.57 -7.67 -6.80
CA LEU A 194 19.06 -7.22 -8.10
C LEU A 194 17.53 -7.09 -8.11
N ILE A 195 16.85 -8.05 -7.48
CA ILE A 195 15.40 -8.03 -7.26
C ILE A 195 15.16 -8.18 -5.75
N PRO A 196 14.51 -7.21 -5.08
CA PRO A 196 14.18 -7.32 -3.66
C PRO A 196 13.44 -8.61 -3.32
N GLU A 197 13.80 -9.24 -2.20
CA GLU A 197 13.19 -10.47 -1.66
C GLU A 197 13.21 -11.71 -2.60
N SER A 198 13.95 -11.64 -3.70
CA SER A 198 14.10 -12.74 -4.65
C SER A 198 15.42 -13.50 -4.47
N TYR A 199 15.46 -14.73 -4.94
CA TYR A 199 16.69 -15.54 -5.04
C TYR A 199 17.48 -15.25 -6.32
N ALA A 200 16.97 -14.40 -7.21
CA ALA A 200 17.58 -14.13 -8.51
C ALA A 200 18.88 -13.33 -8.36
N SER A 201 20.00 -13.93 -8.79
CA SER A 201 21.25 -13.21 -8.98
C SER A 201 21.39 -12.73 -10.42
N GLU A 202 22.37 -11.85 -10.67
CA GLU A 202 22.72 -11.38 -12.02
C GLU A 202 22.91 -12.54 -13.01
N SER A 203 23.55 -13.64 -12.56
CA SER A 203 23.78 -14.83 -13.40
C SER A 203 22.52 -15.59 -13.84
N VAL A 204 21.35 -15.29 -13.25
CA VAL A 204 20.07 -15.95 -13.55
C VAL A 204 19.18 -15.09 -14.45
N VAL A 205 19.34 -13.76 -14.38
CA VAL A 205 18.51 -12.79 -15.11
C VAL A 205 19.11 -12.42 -16.47
N GLY A 206 20.42 -12.66 -16.66
CA GLY A 206 21.16 -12.39 -17.89
C GLY A 206 20.98 -13.42 -19.01
#